data_AF-A0A2Z4RDX0-F1
#
_entry.id   AF-A0A2Z4RDX0-F1
#
_cell.length_a   1.000
_cell.length_b   1.000
_cell.length_c   1.000
_cell.angle_alpha   90.00
_cell.angle_beta   90.00
_cell.angle_gamma   90.00
#
_symmetry.space_group_name_H-M   'P 1'
#
loop_
_entity.id
_entity.type
_entity.pdbx_description
1 polymer ?
#
loop_
_entity_poly.entity_id
_entity_poly.type
_entity_poly.pdbx_seq_one_letter_code
_entity_poly.pdbx_strand_id
1 'polypeptide(L)'
;MYNFHELFFEDGIFILAEKYLADTRVVSRQLNTAFYLEMSLARYLQNENRAALTRNMYKACLELLTGLVETGSARAYYLRENFIRTRRVSF
;
A
#
# COMPACT_ATOMS: atom_id res chain seq x y z
N MET A 1 7.60 -11.69 -0.02
CA MET A 1 6.75 -10.91 -0.96
C MET A 1 7.11 -11.08 -2.44
N TYR A 2 8.38 -11.24 -2.84
CA TYR A 2 8.72 -11.29 -4.28
C TYR A 2 8.41 -12.64 -4.97
N ASN A 3 8.56 -13.78 -4.28
CA ASN A 3 8.38 -15.12 -4.89
C ASN A 3 7.00 -15.75 -4.62
N PHE A 4 6.28 -15.28 -3.60
CA PHE A 4 4.97 -15.80 -3.18
C PHE A 4 4.08 -14.61 -2.83
N HIS A 5 3.79 -13.80 -3.84
CA HIS A 5 2.99 -12.59 -3.66
C HIS A 5 1.57 -12.97 -3.26
N GLU A 6 0.92 -13.86 -4.02
CA GLU A 6 -0.48 -14.26 -3.80
C GLU A 6 -0.76 -14.89 -2.42
N LEU A 7 0.22 -15.55 -1.81
CA LEU A 7 0.03 -16.23 -0.51
C LEU A 7 0.16 -15.32 0.72
N PHE A 8 0.91 -14.22 0.63
CA PHE A 8 1.29 -13.43 1.80
C PHE A 8 1.07 -11.94 1.64
N PHE A 9 0.58 -11.49 0.48
CA PHE A 9 0.51 -10.07 0.21
C PHE A 9 -0.56 -9.36 1.06
N GLU A 10 -1.77 -9.91 1.13
CA GLU A 10 -2.84 -9.30 1.90
C GLU A 10 -2.49 -9.21 3.39
N ASP A 11 -2.09 -10.32 4.00
CA ASP A 11 -1.65 -10.36 5.40
C ASP A 11 -0.42 -9.47 5.63
N GLY A 12 0.53 -9.48 4.69
CA GLY A 12 1.72 -8.65 4.75
C GLY A 12 1.41 -7.15 4.71
N ILE A 13 0.44 -6.72 3.91
CA ILE A 13 -0.02 -5.33 3.87
C ILE A 13 -0.70 -4.95 5.17
N PHE A 14 -1.53 -5.82 5.75
CA PHE A 14 -2.15 -5.55 7.05
C PHE A 14 -1.12 -5.41 8.15
N ILE A 15 -0.20 -6.36 8.28
CA ILE A 15 0.89 -6.31 9.28
C ILE A 15 1.70 -5.03 9.11
N LEU A 16 2.03 -4.67 7.86
CA LEU A 16 2.81 -3.47 7.61
C LEU A 16 2.04 -2.19 7.94
N ALA A 17 0.75 -2.12 7.60
CA ALA A 17 -0.11 -0.99 7.95
C ALA A 17 -0.21 -0.82 9.48
N GLU A 18 -0.38 -1.91 10.22
CA GLU A 18 -0.36 -1.88 11.69
C GLU A 18 0.98 -1.38 12.23
N LYS A 19 2.11 -1.86 11.71
CA LYS A 19 3.44 -1.41 12.12
C LYS A 19 3.70 0.05 11.75
N TYR A 20 3.22 0.50 10.60
CA TYR A 20 3.32 1.89 10.17
C TYR A 20 2.51 2.83 11.07
N LEU A 21 1.27 2.45 11.40
CA LEU A 21 0.43 3.22 12.31
C LEU A 21 1.04 3.32 13.72
N ALA A 22 1.76 2.29 14.16
CA ALA A 22 2.48 2.30 15.43
C ALA A 22 3.78 3.12 15.39
N ASP A 23 4.48 3.17 14.26
CA ASP A 23 5.67 4.00 14.04
C ASP A 23 5.85 4.34 12.56
N THR A 24 5.50 5.57 12.19
CA THR A 24 5.54 6.03 10.79
C THR A 24 6.95 6.04 10.20
N ARG A 25 7.99 6.07 11.05
CA ARG A 25 9.40 6.02 10.61
C ARG A 25 9.80 4.66 10.05
N VAL A 26 9.00 3.61 10.23
CA VAL A 26 9.30 2.27 9.70
C VAL A 26 9.55 2.29 8.19
N VAL A 27 8.85 3.17 7.46
CA VAL A 27 8.98 3.29 5.99
C VAL A 27 10.25 4.07 5.59
N SER A 28 10.76 4.95 6.45
CA SER A 28 11.99 5.73 6.23
C SER A 28 13.25 5.11 6.85
N ARG A 29 13.12 4.07 7.69
CA ARG A 29 14.24 3.40 8.38
C ARG A 29 15.24 2.73 7.46
N GLN A 30 14.82 2.29 6.28
CA GLN A 30 15.75 1.78 5.26
C GLN A 30 15.55 2.52 3.94
N LEU A 31 16.67 2.76 3.26
CA LEU A 31 16.76 3.60 2.06
C LEU A 31 15.76 3.20 0.96
N ASN A 32 15.48 1.91 0.84
CA ASN A 32 14.69 1.36 -0.27
C ASN A 32 13.29 0.86 0.16
N THR A 33 12.93 0.95 1.45
CA THR A 33 11.65 0.40 1.93
C THR A 33 10.47 1.11 1.27
N ALA A 34 10.51 2.45 1.22
CA ALA A 34 9.48 3.24 0.56
C ALA A 34 9.32 2.83 -0.92
N PHE A 35 10.43 2.69 -1.64
CA PHE A 35 10.44 2.29 -3.05
C PHE A 35 9.82 0.90 -3.27
N TYR A 36 10.26 -0.12 -2.51
CA TYR A 36 9.74 -1.47 -2.67
C TYR A 36 8.28 -1.58 -2.26
N LEU A 37 7.87 -0.85 -1.23
CA LEU A 37 6.48 -0.81 -0.80
C LEU A 37 5.60 -0.19 -1.89
N GLU A 38 6.04 0.92 -2.47
CA GLU A 38 5.33 1.59 -3.56
C GLU A 38 5.18 0.67 -4.78
N MET A 39 6.23 -0.05 -5.18
CA MET A 39 6.15 -1.01 -6.30
C MET A 39 5.16 -2.13 -6.00
N SER A 40 5.17 -2.64 -4.77
CA SER A 40 4.34 -3.76 -4.37
C SER A 40 2.87 -3.35 -4.29
N LEU A 41 2.56 -2.19 -3.70
CA LEU A 41 1.21 -1.61 -3.69
C LEU A 41 0.71 -1.30 -5.10
N ALA A 42 1.55 -0.73 -5.95
CA ALA A 42 1.17 -0.45 -7.35
C ALA A 42 0.78 -1.74 -8.08
N ARG A 43 1.59 -2.78 -7.96
CA ARG A 43 1.32 -4.08 -8.59
C ARG A 43 0.01 -4.69 -8.10
N TYR A 44 -0.20 -4.74 -6.79
CA TYR A 44 -1.43 -5.29 -6.21
C TYR A 44 -2.68 -4.52 -6.67
N LEU A 45 -2.60 -3.19 -6.63
CA LEU A 45 -3.70 -2.29 -7.01
C LEU A 45 -3.93 -2.19 -8.51
N GLN A 46 -3.06 -2.71 -9.38
CA GLN A 46 -3.25 -2.62 -10.84
C GLN A 46 -3.49 -3.98 -11.48
N ASN A 47 -2.80 -5.02 -10.99
CA ASN A 47 -2.73 -6.31 -11.69
C ASN A 47 -3.53 -7.39 -10.99
N GLU A 48 -3.47 -7.46 -9.66
CA GLU A 48 -3.86 -8.68 -8.94
C GLU A 48 -5.24 -8.57 -8.31
N ASN A 49 -5.63 -7.41 -7.77
CA ASN A 49 -6.94 -7.27 -7.16
C ASN A 49 -7.81 -6.27 -7.93
N ARG A 50 -8.37 -6.65 -9.10
CA ARG A 50 -9.27 -5.78 -9.89
C ARG A 50 -10.69 -5.67 -9.31
N ALA A 51 -11.02 -6.50 -8.32
CA ALA A 51 -12.31 -6.49 -7.64
C ALA A 51 -12.42 -5.31 -6.65
N ALA A 52 -13.61 -5.17 -6.06
CA ALA A 52 -13.83 -4.24 -4.96
C ALA A 52 -12.99 -4.67 -3.74
N LEU A 53 -12.32 -3.71 -3.10
CA LEU A 53 -11.53 -3.99 -1.90
C LEU A 53 -12.45 -4.03 -0.68
N THR A 54 -12.14 -4.95 0.25
CA THR A 54 -12.74 -4.91 1.57
C THR A 54 -12.40 -3.57 2.24
N ARG A 55 -13.29 -3.08 3.10
CA ARG A 55 -13.09 -1.80 3.81
C ARG A 55 -11.78 -1.76 4.60
N ASN A 56 -11.39 -2.87 5.19
CA ASN A 56 -10.15 -2.97 5.96
C ASN A 56 -8.92 -2.86 5.04
N MET A 57 -8.91 -3.58 3.92
CA MET A 57 -7.81 -3.50 2.96
C MET A 57 -7.71 -2.11 2.33
N TYR A 58 -8.86 -1.49 2.03
CA TYR A 58 -8.90 -0.12 1.52
C TYR A 58 -8.22 0.85 2.48
N LYS A 59 -8.56 0.78 3.78
CA LYS A 59 -7.94 1.61 4.81
C LYS A 59 -6.45 1.34 4.93
N ALA A 60 -6.03 0.07 5.01
CA ALA A 60 -4.63 -0.30 5.11
C ALA A 60 -3.80 0.25 3.94
N CYS A 61 -4.27 0.09 2.71
CA CYS A 61 -3.62 0.66 1.53
C CYS A 61 -3.58 2.20 1.57
N LEU A 62 -4.67 2.86 1.99
CA LEU A 62 -4.72 4.31 2.04
C LEU A 62 -3.72 4.91 3.05
N GLU A 63 -3.62 4.30 4.24
CA GLU A 63 -2.67 4.73 5.29
C GLU A 63 -1.23 4.60 4.80
N LEU A 64 -0.89 3.44 4.21
CA LEU A 64 0.45 3.21 3.67
C LEU A 64 0.78 4.15 2.50
N LEU A 65 -0.16 4.38 1.58
CA LEU A 65 0.03 5.31 0.46
C LEU A 65 0.20 6.76 0.96
N THR A 66 -0.52 7.15 2.01
CA THR A 66 -0.36 8.47 2.62
C THR A 66 1.03 8.63 3.21
N GLY A 67 1.52 7.65 3.96
CA GLY A 67 2.89 7.65 4.48
C GLY A 67 3.96 7.67 3.41
N LEU A 68 3.73 6.99 2.28
CA LEU A 68 4.64 7.06 1.14
C LEU A 68 4.66 8.45 0.49
N VAL A 69 3.55 9.17 0.45
CA VAL A 69 3.51 10.55 -0.07
C VAL A 69 4.34 11.48 0.82
N GLU A 70 4.35 11.28 2.13
CA GLU A 70 5.16 12.06 3.07
C GLU A 70 6.67 11.88 2.85
N THR A 71 7.10 10.83 2.13
CA THR A 71 8.51 10.67 1.69
C THR A 71 8.89 11.53 0.49
N GLY A 72 7.95 12.28 -0.08
CA GLY A 72 8.17 13.15 -1.25
C GLY A 72 8.11 12.42 -2.60
N SER A 73 7.63 11.17 -2.64
CA SER A 73 7.48 10.43 -3.91
C SER A 73 6.29 10.94 -4.73
N ALA A 74 6.58 11.53 -5.89
CA ALA A 74 5.56 11.93 -6.87
C ALA A 74 4.74 10.73 -7.36
N ARG A 75 5.36 9.56 -7.52
CA ARG A 75 4.67 8.35 -7.96
C ARG A 75 3.73 7.82 -6.88
N ALA A 76 4.12 7.87 -5.60
CA ALA A 76 3.23 7.54 -4.48
C ALA A 76 2.00 8.46 -4.46
N TYR A 77 2.19 9.76 -4.72
CA TYR A 77 1.10 10.73 -4.81
C TYR A 77 0.11 10.35 -5.91
N TYR A 78 0.59 10.13 -7.14
CA TYR A 78 -0.26 9.71 -8.25
C TYR A 78 -0.97 8.38 -7.98
N LEU A 79 -0.29 7.43 -7.33
CA LEU A 79 -0.87 6.14 -6.99
C LEU A 79 -2.01 6.29 -5.98
N ARG A 80 -1.84 7.12 -4.94
CA ARG A 80 -2.88 7.42 -3.95
C ARG A 80 -4.09 8.10 -4.56
N GLU A 81 -3.90 9.13 -5.38
CA GLU A 81 -5.01 9.84 -6.01
C GLU A 81 -5.79 8.94 -6.98
N ASN A 82 -5.08 8.13 -7.77
CA ASN A 82 -5.72 7.15 -8.62
C ASN A 82 -6.48 6.10 -7.80
N PHE A 83 -5.91 5.64 -6.68
CA PHE A 83 -6.54 4.69 -5.78
C PHE A 83 -7.87 5.23 -5.22
N ILE A 84 -7.86 6.44 -4.64
CA ILE A 84 -9.06 7.10 -4.09
C ILE A 84 -10.14 7.27 -5.17
N ARG A 85 -9.75 7.67 -6.38
CA ARG A 85 -10.68 7.95 -7.48
C ARG A 85 -11.31 6.68 -8.07
N THR A 86 -10.54 5.60 -8.19
CA THR A 86 -10.95 4.42 -8.99
C THR A 86 -11.50 3.28 -8.14
N ARG A 87 -11.11 3.17 -6.87
CA ARG A 87 -11.49 2.03 -6.04
C ARG A 87 -12.82 2.24 -5.33
N ARG A 88 -13.77 1.36 -5.65
CA ARG A 88 -15.01 1.21 -4.90
C ARG A 88 -14.74 0.34 -3.66
N VAL A 89 -15.17 0.83 -2.49
CA VAL A 89 -15.14 0.06 -1.24
C VAL A 89 -16.33 -0.91 -1.26
N SER A 90 -16.09 -2.20 -1.06
CA SER A 90 -17.19 -3.15 -0.85
C SER A 90 -17.81 -2.91 0.53
N PHE A 91 -19.13 -2.79 0.58
CA PHE A 91 -19.91 -2.71 1.81
C PHE A 91 -19.94 -4.06 2.53
#